data_AF-A0A0H1RCK8-F1
#
_entry.id   AF-A0A0H1RCK8-F1
#
_cell.length_a   1.000
_cell.length_b   1.000
_cell.length_c   1.000
_cell.angle_alpha   90.00
_cell.angle_beta   90.00
_cell.angle_gamma   90.00
#
_symmetry.space_group_name_H-M   'P 1'
#
loop_
_entity.id
_entity.type
_entity.pdbx_description
1 polymer ?
#
loop_
_entity_poly.entity_id
_entity_poly.type
_entity_poly.pdbx_seq_one_letter_code
_entity_poly.pdbx_strand_id
1 'polypeptide(L)'
;MPLLKAEPAGSVRSLEELFAIASAMEHEAATRYAEIAERMRREGNPALAEVFERLSADERGHLDNVVHWSQKTKGKDPDPTLIRWQLPETFDDEGAATTDPHLLSAYRALSMAVRNEERAFAFWTYVAAHAGLAEVRQAAETMAHEELEHVSTLRRERRNAFHAQREQAGSDAQGSESDAARLERRLADLLKSMAAQAPHSEERSRLQNFAEEARRHAEELERFPLSVPGPAATRSALDDTLALAELLTDRYLAAGDSLRDEKELEQAQMLAGRAIARLAWLRADLPELRRD
;
A
#
# COMPACT_ATOMS: atom_id res chain seq x y z
N MET A 1 -4.64 -14.99 -6.23
CA MET A 1 -4.28 -14.84 -7.65
C MET A 1 -2.77 -14.70 -7.71
N PRO A 2 -2.06 -15.40 -8.60
CA PRO A 2 -0.62 -15.22 -8.76
C PRO A 2 -0.32 -13.77 -9.15
N LEU A 3 0.70 -13.16 -8.53
CA LEU A 3 1.08 -11.76 -8.81
C LEU A 3 1.66 -11.62 -10.22
N LEU A 4 2.47 -12.59 -10.65
CA LEU A 4 2.99 -12.65 -12.02
C LEU A 4 1.97 -13.28 -12.97
N LYS A 5 1.75 -12.65 -14.13
CA LYS A 5 0.89 -13.18 -15.20
C LYS A 5 1.50 -14.41 -15.89
N ALA A 6 2.83 -14.51 -15.89
CA ALA A 6 3.61 -15.65 -16.36
C ALA A 6 4.94 -15.74 -15.60
N GLU A 7 5.46 -16.95 -15.42
CA GLU A 7 6.83 -17.13 -14.91
C GLU A 7 7.84 -16.61 -15.95
N PRO A 8 8.92 -15.92 -15.53
CA PRO A 8 9.98 -15.52 -16.44
C PRO A 8 10.58 -16.72 -17.17
N ALA A 9 10.61 -16.65 -18.50
CA ALA A 9 11.02 -17.76 -19.36
C ALA A 9 12.50 -18.15 -19.26
N GLY A 10 13.31 -17.38 -18.54
CA GLY A 10 14.74 -17.65 -18.35
C GLY A 10 15.30 -17.02 -17.07
N SER A 11 16.47 -17.52 -16.65
CA SER A 11 17.24 -16.94 -15.55
C SER A 11 18.14 -15.80 -16.07
N VAL A 12 18.26 -14.73 -15.29
CA VAL A 12 19.25 -13.66 -15.52
C VAL A 12 20.66 -14.21 -15.29
N ARG A 13 21.55 -14.03 -16.27
CA ARG A 13 22.89 -14.66 -16.29
C ARG A 13 24.03 -13.68 -16.01
N SER A 14 23.79 -12.39 -16.04
CA SER A 14 24.79 -11.38 -15.73
C SER A 14 24.16 -10.13 -15.13
N LEU A 15 24.98 -9.33 -14.46
CA LEU A 15 24.55 -8.06 -13.91
C LEU A 15 24.19 -7.05 -15.02
N GLU A 16 24.85 -7.14 -16.17
CA GLU A 16 24.54 -6.34 -17.36
C GLU A 16 23.14 -6.67 -17.92
N GLU A 17 22.76 -7.95 -17.94
CA GLU A 17 21.39 -8.35 -18.31
C GLU A 17 20.38 -7.85 -17.27
N LEU A 18 20.71 -7.89 -15.97
CA LEU A 18 19.87 -7.33 -14.91
C LEU A 18 19.60 -5.83 -15.13
N PHE A 19 20.64 -5.03 -15.38
CA PHE A 19 20.48 -3.60 -15.62
C PHE A 19 19.69 -3.30 -16.89
N ALA A 20 19.89 -4.09 -17.96
CA ALA A 20 19.09 -3.97 -19.17
C ALA A 20 17.61 -4.21 -18.91
N ILE A 21 17.29 -5.24 -18.12
CA ILE A 21 15.92 -5.57 -17.74
C ILE A 21 15.31 -4.48 -16.86
N ALA A 22 16.01 -4.04 -15.81
CA ALA A 22 15.53 -2.98 -14.93
C ALA A 22 15.24 -1.71 -15.73
N SER A 23 16.20 -1.26 -16.54
CA SER A 23 16.03 -0.08 -17.40
C SER A 23 14.85 -0.20 -18.35
N ALA A 24 14.58 -1.39 -18.91
CA ALA A 24 13.43 -1.61 -19.78
C ALA A 24 12.10 -1.54 -19.02
N MET A 25 12.02 -2.12 -17.82
CA MET A 25 10.83 -2.07 -16.96
C MET A 25 10.51 -0.63 -16.53
N GLU A 26 11.50 0.11 -16.02
CA GLU A 26 11.32 1.51 -15.60
C GLU A 26 10.89 2.39 -16.77
N HIS A 27 11.52 2.22 -17.93
CA HIS A 27 11.18 2.98 -19.12
C HIS A 27 9.75 2.69 -19.61
N GLU A 28 9.32 1.43 -19.57
CA GLU A 28 7.94 1.04 -19.90
C GLU A 28 6.95 1.71 -18.96
N ALA A 29 7.14 1.58 -17.64
CA ALA A 29 6.25 2.18 -16.64
C ALA A 29 6.18 3.72 -16.79
N ALA A 30 7.34 4.38 -16.92
CA ALA A 30 7.43 5.82 -17.13
C ALA A 30 6.63 6.30 -18.36
N THR A 31 6.78 5.58 -19.47
CA THR A 31 6.10 5.89 -20.73
C THR A 31 4.59 5.69 -20.61
N ARG A 32 4.16 4.54 -20.07
CA ARG A 32 2.74 4.19 -19.95
C ARG A 32 2.01 5.15 -19.01
N TYR A 33 2.63 5.53 -17.89
CA TYR A 33 2.07 6.56 -17.01
C TYR A 33 1.98 7.94 -17.67
N ALA A 34 2.98 8.34 -18.47
CA ALA A 34 2.93 9.60 -19.21
C ALA A 34 1.78 9.61 -20.24
N GLU A 35 1.58 8.51 -20.97
CA GLU A 35 0.48 8.35 -21.94
C GLU A 35 -0.89 8.49 -21.25
N ILE A 36 -1.07 7.84 -20.10
CA ILE A 36 -2.31 7.94 -19.31
C ILE A 36 -2.50 9.37 -18.80
N ALA A 37 -1.44 10.02 -18.31
CA ALA A 37 -1.52 11.41 -17.85
C ALA A 37 -1.97 12.38 -18.97
N GLU A 38 -1.36 12.28 -20.15
CA GLU A 38 -1.73 13.10 -21.30
C GLU A 38 -3.20 12.90 -21.68
N ARG A 39 -3.66 11.65 -21.67
CA ARG A 39 -5.08 11.32 -21.89
C ARG A 39 -5.98 11.99 -20.85
N MET A 40 -5.66 11.89 -19.56
CA MET A 40 -6.44 12.53 -18.49
C MET A 40 -6.52 14.05 -18.67
N ARG A 41 -5.44 14.71 -19.11
CA ARG A 41 -5.47 16.14 -19.44
C ARG A 41 -6.41 16.45 -20.59
N ARG A 42 -6.31 15.70 -21.70
CA ARG A 42 -7.16 15.89 -22.89
C ARG A 42 -8.65 15.69 -22.59
N GLU A 43 -8.97 14.78 -21.68
CA GLU A 43 -10.33 14.44 -21.28
C GLU A 43 -10.84 15.26 -20.08
N GLY A 44 -10.12 16.32 -19.68
CA GLY A 44 -10.59 17.31 -18.70
C GLY A 44 -10.48 16.89 -17.24
N ASN A 45 -9.58 15.95 -16.91
CA ASN A 45 -9.31 15.49 -15.54
C ASN A 45 -7.87 15.86 -15.10
N PRO A 46 -7.56 17.15 -14.87
CA PRO A 46 -6.20 17.61 -14.56
C PRO A 46 -5.67 17.07 -13.23
N ALA A 47 -6.52 16.90 -12.23
CA ALA A 47 -6.12 16.35 -10.93
C ALA A 47 -5.63 14.90 -11.05
N LEU A 48 -6.28 14.09 -11.88
CA LEU A 48 -5.82 12.71 -12.12
C LEU A 48 -4.58 12.67 -13.02
N ALA A 49 -4.46 13.61 -13.97
CA ALA A 49 -3.25 13.74 -14.78
C ALA A 49 -2.01 13.99 -13.91
N GLU A 50 -2.11 14.88 -12.91
CA GLU A 50 -1.02 15.17 -11.97
C GLU A 50 -0.57 13.93 -11.18
N VAL A 51 -1.49 13.02 -10.84
CA VAL A 51 -1.13 11.74 -10.19
C VAL A 51 -0.29 10.89 -11.13
N PHE A 52 -0.71 10.71 -12.38
CA PHE A 52 0.03 9.90 -13.35
C PHE A 52 1.35 10.54 -13.79
N GLU A 53 1.45 11.87 -13.80
CA GLU A 53 2.71 12.56 -14.04
C GLU A 53 3.72 12.37 -12.93
N ARG A 54 3.26 12.38 -11.67
CA ARG A 54 4.10 12.05 -10.53
C ARG A 54 4.64 10.62 -10.67
N LEU A 55 3.76 9.64 -10.92
CA LEU A 55 4.17 8.26 -11.17
C LEU A 55 5.19 8.16 -12.31
N SER A 56 4.94 8.79 -13.45
CA SER A 56 5.90 8.83 -14.57
C SER A 56 7.23 9.50 -14.21
N ALA A 57 7.22 10.52 -13.34
CA ALA A 57 8.44 11.17 -12.86
C ALA A 57 9.24 10.28 -11.91
N ASP A 58 8.56 9.55 -11.03
CA ASP A 58 9.18 8.59 -10.11
C ASP A 58 9.90 7.48 -10.90
N GLU A 59 9.25 6.87 -11.89
CA GLU A 59 9.86 5.83 -12.75
C GLU A 59 11.05 6.34 -13.58
N ARG A 60 11.02 7.61 -14.01
CA ARG A 60 12.19 8.23 -14.66
C ARG A 60 13.37 8.37 -13.68
N GLY A 61 13.09 8.69 -12.42
CA GLY A 61 14.09 8.69 -11.36
C GLY A 61 14.70 7.31 -11.15
N HIS A 62 13.90 6.24 -11.19
CA HIS A 62 14.39 4.87 -11.11
C HIS A 62 15.28 4.51 -12.31
N LEU A 63 14.85 4.88 -13.52
CA LEU A 63 15.66 4.70 -14.73
C LEU A 63 17.03 5.38 -14.60
N ASP A 64 17.07 6.63 -14.13
CA ASP A 64 18.32 7.37 -13.90
C ASP A 64 19.21 6.66 -12.86
N ASN A 65 18.62 6.12 -11.78
CA ASN A 65 19.33 5.36 -10.76
C ASN A 65 19.94 4.07 -11.33
N VAL A 66 19.19 3.32 -12.13
CA VAL A 66 19.66 2.09 -12.80
C VAL A 66 20.81 2.41 -13.76
N VAL A 67 20.69 3.48 -14.56
CA VAL A 67 21.75 3.93 -15.47
C VAL A 67 23.01 4.29 -14.69
N HIS A 68 22.87 5.08 -13.62
CA HIS A 68 23.98 5.46 -12.76
C HIS A 68 24.66 4.23 -12.13
N TRP A 69 23.88 3.27 -11.66
CA TRP A 69 24.39 2.04 -11.05
C TRP A 69 25.12 1.16 -12.07
N SER A 70 24.59 1.03 -13.28
CA SER A 70 25.26 0.34 -14.39
C SER A 70 26.59 0.98 -14.74
N GLN A 71 26.62 2.32 -14.87
CA GLN A 71 27.85 3.06 -15.15
C GLN A 71 28.90 2.87 -14.05
N LYS A 72 28.50 2.99 -12.78
CA LYS A 72 29.39 2.81 -11.64
C LYS A 72 29.98 1.40 -11.56
N THR A 73 29.20 0.38 -11.92
CA THR A 73 29.59 -1.03 -11.72
C THR A 73 30.25 -1.65 -12.96
N LYS A 74 29.83 -1.24 -14.16
CA LYS A 74 30.21 -1.85 -15.44
C LYS A 74 30.81 -0.85 -16.44
N GLY A 75 30.80 0.45 -16.14
CA GLY A 75 31.37 1.50 -17.00
C GLY A 75 30.59 1.72 -18.30
N LYS A 76 29.32 1.31 -18.35
CA LYS A 76 28.46 1.44 -19.52
C LYS A 76 26.99 1.59 -19.12
N ASP A 77 26.21 2.18 -20.01
CA ASP A 77 24.76 2.25 -19.87
C ASP A 77 24.14 0.86 -20.05
N PRO A 78 22.92 0.64 -19.52
CA PRO A 78 22.14 -0.56 -19.79
C PRO A 78 21.95 -0.76 -21.31
N ASP A 79 22.17 -1.97 -21.78
CA ASP A 79 22.03 -2.32 -23.20
C ASP A 79 20.82 -3.25 -23.39
N PRO A 80 19.68 -2.75 -23.94
CA PRO A 80 18.47 -3.53 -24.13
C PRO A 80 18.66 -4.78 -24.99
N THR A 81 19.70 -4.83 -25.84
CA THR A 81 19.99 -6.00 -26.69
C THR A 81 20.47 -7.21 -25.89
N LEU A 82 20.83 -7.02 -24.62
CA LEU A 82 21.23 -8.10 -23.70
C LEU A 82 20.04 -8.87 -23.10
N ILE A 83 18.80 -8.40 -23.30
CA ILE A 83 17.59 -9.11 -22.85
C ILE A 83 17.33 -10.28 -23.80
N ARG A 84 17.47 -11.52 -23.30
CA ARG A 84 17.47 -12.75 -24.14
C ARG A 84 16.12 -13.44 -24.27
N TRP A 85 15.12 -13.00 -23.52
CA TRP A 85 13.81 -13.62 -23.41
C TRP A 85 12.75 -12.54 -23.23
N GLN A 86 11.51 -12.87 -23.56
CA GLN A 86 10.41 -11.92 -23.38
C GLN A 86 10.17 -11.71 -21.89
N LEU A 87 10.28 -10.46 -21.45
CA LEU A 87 9.96 -10.08 -20.08
C LEU A 87 8.48 -10.36 -19.79
N PRO A 88 8.13 -10.86 -18.59
CA PRO A 88 6.74 -10.91 -18.18
C PRO A 88 6.17 -9.49 -18.14
N GLU A 89 4.89 -9.37 -18.49
CA GLU A 89 4.17 -8.11 -18.39
C GLU A 89 4.01 -7.75 -16.90
N THR A 90 4.90 -6.88 -16.40
CA THR A 90 4.87 -6.36 -15.02
C THR A 90 3.99 -5.12 -14.90
N PHE A 91 3.78 -4.40 -16.02
CA PHE A 91 2.86 -3.28 -16.10
C PHE A 91 1.47 -3.72 -16.60
N ASP A 92 0.42 -3.37 -15.85
CA ASP A 92 -0.97 -3.51 -16.28
C ASP A 92 -1.68 -2.18 -16.07
N ASP A 93 -2.24 -1.62 -17.14
CA ASP A 93 -3.02 -0.38 -17.03
C ASP A 93 -4.42 -0.62 -16.42
N GLU A 94 -4.84 -1.86 -16.22
CA GLU A 94 -6.13 -2.24 -15.64
C GLU A 94 -7.33 -1.52 -16.30
N GLY A 95 -7.19 -1.19 -17.59
CA GLY A 95 -8.17 -0.44 -18.36
C GLY A 95 -8.13 1.07 -18.14
N ALA A 96 -7.17 1.63 -17.40
CA ALA A 96 -7.01 3.07 -17.20
C ALA A 96 -6.80 3.82 -18.52
N ALA A 97 -6.20 3.17 -19.52
CA ALA A 97 -6.02 3.73 -20.87
C ALA A 97 -7.32 3.76 -21.71
N THR A 98 -8.35 2.98 -21.34
CA THR A 98 -9.58 2.81 -22.14
C THR A 98 -10.87 3.17 -21.41
N THR A 99 -10.86 3.18 -20.08
CA THR A 99 -12.00 3.53 -19.22
C THR A 99 -12.30 5.03 -19.32
N ASP A 100 -13.57 5.41 -19.24
CA ASP A 100 -14.00 6.80 -19.13
C ASP A 100 -13.29 7.49 -17.94
N PRO A 101 -12.55 8.60 -18.14
CA PRO A 101 -11.82 9.28 -17.08
C PRO A 101 -12.67 9.84 -15.95
N HIS A 102 -13.96 10.03 -16.17
CA HIS A 102 -14.89 10.41 -15.09
C HIS A 102 -15.19 9.24 -14.15
N LEU A 103 -14.91 8.00 -14.57
CA LEU A 103 -15.03 6.78 -13.76
C LEU A 103 -13.69 6.34 -13.13
N LEU A 104 -12.60 7.04 -13.47
CA LEU A 104 -11.28 6.85 -12.87
C LEU A 104 -11.09 7.85 -11.73
N SER A 105 -10.68 7.34 -10.58
CA SER A 105 -10.40 8.15 -9.39
C SER A 105 -8.94 8.02 -9.00
N ALA A 106 -8.39 9.02 -8.27
CA ALA A 106 -7.03 8.96 -7.75
C ALA A 106 -6.77 7.68 -6.93
N TYR A 107 -7.76 7.25 -6.14
CA TYR A 107 -7.73 5.96 -5.45
C TYR A 107 -7.54 4.77 -6.38
N ARG A 108 -8.27 4.72 -7.51
CA ARG A 108 -8.13 3.63 -8.49
C ARG A 108 -6.77 3.67 -9.20
N ALA A 109 -6.30 4.84 -9.59
CA ALA A 109 -4.97 5.00 -10.19
C ALA A 109 -3.85 4.54 -9.26
N LEU A 110 -3.88 4.94 -7.99
CA LEU A 110 -2.91 4.52 -6.99
C LEU A 110 -3.05 3.04 -6.63
N SER A 111 -4.26 2.47 -6.69
CA SER A 111 -4.45 1.03 -6.51
C SER A 111 -3.81 0.21 -7.63
N MET A 112 -3.91 0.69 -8.87
CA MET A 112 -3.25 0.09 -10.03
C MET A 112 -1.73 0.21 -9.91
N ALA A 113 -1.22 1.39 -9.53
CA ALA A 113 0.22 1.60 -9.30
C ALA A 113 0.77 0.65 -8.23
N VAL A 114 0.10 0.52 -7.07
CA VAL A 114 0.48 -0.47 -6.05
C VAL A 114 0.59 -1.89 -6.63
N ARG A 115 -0.31 -2.29 -7.54
CA ARG A 115 -0.26 -3.62 -8.16
C ARG A 115 0.86 -3.76 -9.19
N ASN A 116 1.23 -2.70 -9.90
CA ASN A 116 2.42 -2.69 -10.76
C ASN A 116 3.69 -2.91 -9.92
N GLU A 117 3.84 -2.21 -8.80
CA GLU A 117 4.99 -2.41 -7.91
C GLU A 117 5.01 -3.81 -7.27
N GLU A 118 3.84 -4.34 -6.88
CA GLU A 118 3.76 -5.71 -6.36
C GLU A 118 4.17 -6.75 -7.43
N ARG A 119 3.92 -6.48 -8.71
CA ARG A 119 4.38 -7.30 -9.83
C ARG A 119 5.90 -7.18 -10.03
N ALA A 120 6.44 -5.96 -9.97
CA ALA A 120 7.89 -5.74 -10.04
C ALA A 120 8.62 -6.42 -8.87
N PHE A 121 8.11 -6.28 -7.64
CA PHE A 121 8.62 -6.97 -6.46
C PHE A 121 8.65 -8.49 -6.64
N ALA A 122 7.53 -9.07 -7.12
CA ALA A 122 7.44 -10.50 -7.36
C ALA A 122 8.44 -10.96 -8.45
N PHE A 123 8.63 -10.14 -9.49
CA PHE A 123 9.62 -10.39 -10.54
C PHE A 123 11.05 -10.41 -9.99
N TRP A 124 11.45 -9.38 -9.24
CA TRP A 124 12.81 -9.30 -8.69
C TRP A 124 13.08 -10.38 -7.65
N THR A 125 12.08 -10.73 -6.84
CA THR A 125 12.16 -11.86 -5.91
C THR A 125 12.39 -13.19 -6.65
N TYR A 126 11.69 -13.39 -7.77
CA TYR A 126 11.91 -14.56 -8.62
C TYR A 126 13.33 -14.57 -9.20
N VAL A 127 13.82 -13.44 -9.71
CA VAL A 127 15.18 -13.33 -10.25
C VAL A 127 16.22 -13.64 -9.17
N ALA A 128 16.07 -13.09 -7.96
CA ALA A 128 16.95 -13.36 -6.84
C ALA A 128 16.99 -14.85 -6.47
N ALA A 129 15.82 -15.50 -6.41
CA ALA A 129 15.70 -16.92 -6.07
C ALA A 129 16.35 -17.86 -7.09
N HIS A 130 16.39 -17.46 -8.37
CA HIS A 130 16.93 -18.27 -9.47
C HIS A 130 18.31 -17.81 -9.97
N ALA A 131 18.92 -16.82 -9.31
CA ALA A 131 20.21 -16.28 -9.70
C ALA A 131 21.34 -17.29 -9.47
N GLY A 132 22.05 -17.64 -10.55
CA GLY A 132 23.25 -18.49 -10.48
C GLY A 132 24.50 -17.78 -9.98
N LEU A 133 24.51 -16.44 -9.98
CA LEU A 133 25.63 -15.60 -9.56
C LEU A 133 25.25 -14.77 -8.33
N ALA A 134 26.15 -14.68 -7.36
CA ALA A 134 25.91 -13.94 -6.13
C ALA A 134 25.66 -12.44 -6.37
N GLU A 135 26.36 -11.83 -7.33
CA GLU A 135 26.17 -10.42 -7.69
C GLU A 135 24.78 -10.15 -8.29
N VAL A 136 24.25 -11.07 -9.10
CA VAL A 136 22.90 -10.96 -9.68
C VAL A 136 21.85 -11.13 -8.59
N ARG A 137 22.06 -12.08 -7.66
CA ARG A 137 21.16 -12.28 -6.52
C ARG A 137 21.08 -11.02 -5.66
N GLN A 138 22.22 -10.46 -5.27
CA GLN A 138 22.28 -9.26 -4.44
C GLN A 138 21.63 -8.06 -5.14
N ALA A 139 21.90 -7.87 -6.43
CA ALA A 139 21.29 -6.77 -7.17
C ALA A 139 19.76 -6.93 -7.31
N ALA A 140 19.27 -8.15 -7.54
CA ALA A 140 17.83 -8.41 -7.59
C ALA A 140 17.17 -8.26 -6.21
N GLU A 141 17.84 -8.62 -5.12
CA GLU A 141 17.38 -8.35 -3.75
C GLU A 141 17.29 -6.84 -3.47
N THR A 142 18.25 -6.05 -3.96
CA THR A 142 18.20 -4.58 -3.88
C THR A 142 16.99 -4.02 -4.63
N MET A 143 16.79 -4.42 -5.89
CA MET A 143 15.60 -3.99 -6.65
C MET A 143 14.30 -4.38 -5.93
N ALA A 144 14.18 -5.63 -5.46
CA ALA A 144 13.00 -6.08 -4.73
C ALA A 144 12.75 -5.28 -3.44
N HIS A 145 13.81 -4.84 -2.75
CA HIS A 145 13.67 -3.99 -1.58
C HIS A 145 13.12 -2.61 -1.94
N GLU A 146 13.64 -2.00 -3.01
CA GLU A 146 13.16 -0.71 -3.53
C GLU A 146 11.66 -0.78 -3.89
N GLU A 147 11.21 -1.84 -4.57
CA GLU A 147 9.78 -1.99 -4.89
C GLU A 147 8.88 -2.08 -3.64
N LEU A 148 9.37 -2.65 -2.53
CA LEU A 148 8.60 -2.67 -1.28
C LEU A 148 8.46 -1.26 -0.68
N GLU A 149 9.48 -0.41 -0.82
CA GLU A 149 9.41 0.99 -0.43
C GLU A 149 8.40 1.75 -1.29
N HIS A 150 8.36 1.48 -2.61
CA HIS A 150 7.37 2.03 -3.53
C HIS A 150 5.95 1.59 -3.18
N VAL A 151 5.72 0.28 -2.97
CA VAL A 151 4.43 -0.26 -2.52
C VAL A 151 3.95 0.44 -1.24
N SER A 152 4.86 0.64 -0.27
CA SER A 152 4.52 1.31 0.99
C SER A 152 4.07 2.75 0.75
N THR A 153 4.86 3.51 -0.02
CA THR A 153 4.56 4.90 -0.38
C THR A 153 3.24 5.03 -1.14
N LEU A 154 3.02 4.22 -2.17
CA LEU A 154 1.79 4.27 -2.96
C LEU A 154 0.56 3.82 -2.17
N ARG A 155 0.70 2.85 -1.25
CA ARG A 155 -0.40 2.48 -0.34
C ARG A 155 -0.78 3.63 0.58
N ARG A 156 0.19 4.42 1.05
CA ARG A 156 -0.06 5.65 1.83
C ARG A 156 -0.80 6.67 0.99
N GLU A 157 -0.30 6.99 -0.20
CA GLU A 157 -0.96 7.94 -1.09
C GLU A 157 -2.39 7.50 -1.44
N ARG A 158 -2.61 6.19 -1.66
CA ARG A 158 -3.93 5.62 -1.93
C ARG A 158 -4.90 5.86 -0.77
N ARG A 159 -4.45 5.68 0.49
CA ARG A 159 -5.27 5.97 1.68
C ARG A 159 -5.63 7.45 1.74
N ASN A 160 -4.66 8.34 1.52
CA ASN A 160 -4.91 9.79 1.49
C ASN A 160 -5.93 10.16 0.41
N ALA A 161 -5.82 9.58 -0.79
CA ALA A 161 -6.79 9.79 -1.87
C ALA A 161 -8.20 9.29 -1.51
N PHE A 162 -8.31 8.17 -0.79
CA PHE A 162 -9.59 7.68 -0.28
C PHE A 162 -10.23 8.65 0.73
N HIS A 163 -9.45 9.16 1.67
CA HIS A 163 -9.94 10.13 2.66
C HIS A 163 -10.34 11.45 2.02
N ALA A 164 -9.53 12.01 1.12
CA ALA A 164 -9.85 13.25 0.40
C ALA A 164 -11.18 13.14 -0.37
N GLN A 165 -11.44 11.99 -1.02
CA GLN A 165 -12.71 11.74 -1.70
C GLN A 165 -13.90 11.70 -0.75
N ARG A 166 -13.73 11.14 0.45
CA ARG A 166 -14.79 11.08 1.47
C ARG A 166 -15.04 12.43 2.14
N GLU A 167 -14.01 13.24 2.36
CA GLU A 167 -14.15 14.59 2.89
C GLU A 167 -14.89 15.52 1.90
N GLN A 168 -14.58 15.41 0.61
CA GLN A 168 -15.33 16.11 -0.45
C GLN A 168 -16.79 15.65 -0.53
N ALA A 169 -17.07 14.38 -0.26
CA ALA A 169 -18.43 13.83 -0.22
C ALA A 169 -19.18 14.10 1.12
N GLY A 170 -18.48 14.58 2.15
CA GLY A 170 -18.97 14.67 3.52
C GLY A 170 -18.49 15.90 4.27
N SER A 171 -18.49 17.07 3.62
CA SER A 171 -18.04 18.34 4.21
C SER A 171 -18.99 18.81 5.33
N ASP A 172 -18.83 18.26 6.54
CA ASP A 172 -19.34 18.80 7.81
C ASP A 172 -18.72 18.12 9.05
N ALA A 173 -17.45 17.68 8.99
CA ALA A 173 -16.82 17.00 10.12
C ALA A 173 -15.34 17.37 10.31
N GLN A 174 -15.09 18.54 10.93
CA GLN A 174 -13.78 18.87 11.50
C GLN A 174 -13.40 17.82 12.58
N GLY A 175 -12.34 17.04 12.32
CA GLY A 175 -11.78 16.07 13.26
C GLY A 175 -10.79 16.71 14.24
N SER A 176 -11.03 16.51 15.53
CA SER A 176 -10.20 16.98 16.65
C SER A 176 -9.05 16.01 16.93
N GLU A 177 -7.87 16.55 17.26
CA GLU A 177 -6.61 15.89 17.63
C GLU A 177 -6.66 14.99 18.91
N SER A 178 -7.82 14.51 19.36
CA SER A 178 -7.92 13.61 20.52
C SER A 178 -9.13 12.68 20.42
N ASP A 179 -9.02 11.67 19.55
CA ASP A 179 -10.10 10.71 19.30
C ASP A 179 -9.64 9.24 19.44
N ALA A 180 -8.35 8.91 19.29
CA ALA A 180 -7.88 7.53 19.28
C ALA A 180 -8.26 6.73 20.55
N ALA A 181 -7.97 7.26 21.74
CA ALA A 181 -8.32 6.60 23.01
C ALA A 181 -9.84 6.42 23.20
N ARG A 182 -10.64 7.35 22.66
CA ARG A 182 -12.10 7.26 22.69
C ARG A 182 -12.59 6.18 21.72
N LEU A 183 -12.03 6.12 20.53
CA LEU A 183 -12.34 5.09 19.52
C LEU A 183 -11.97 3.69 20.01
N GLU A 184 -10.79 3.51 20.61
CA GLU A 184 -10.38 2.21 21.18
C GLU A 184 -11.29 1.77 22.33
N ARG A 185 -11.72 2.69 23.22
CA ARG A 185 -12.74 2.36 24.23
C ARG A 185 -14.05 1.94 23.61
N ARG A 186 -14.53 2.67 22.60
CA ARG A 186 -15.76 2.34 21.92
C ARG A 186 -15.67 0.96 21.27
N LEU A 187 -14.55 0.65 20.63
CA LEU A 187 -14.30 -0.65 20.02
C LEU A 187 -14.25 -1.77 21.07
N ALA A 188 -13.61 -1.53 22.21
CA ALA A 188 -13.59 -2.48 23.33
C ALA A 188 -15.01 -2.83 23.82
N ASP A 189 -15.89 -1.83 23.94
CA ASP A 189 -17.28 -2.03 24.35
C ASP A 189 -18.09 -2.83 23.31
N LEU A 190 -17.90 -2.56 22.02
CA LEU A 190 -18.54 -3.31 20.93
C LEU A 190 -18.07 -4.77 20.91
N LEU A 191 -16.76 -5.01 20.97
CA LEU A 191 -16.17 -6.35 20.99
C LEU A 191 -16.63 -7.15 22.22
N LYS A 192 -16.71 -6.51 23.40
CA LYS A 192 -17.24 -7.13 24.60
C LYS A 192 -18.71 -7.51 24.45
N SER A 193 -19.51 -6.65 23.83
CA SER A 193 -20.93 -6.90 23.56
C SER A 193 -21.12 -8.05 22.56
N MET A 194 -20.27 -8.14 21.54
CA MET A 194 -20.24 -9.27 20.61
C MET A 194 -19.83 -10.56 21.30
N ALA A 195 -18.79 -10.53 22.16
CA ALA A 195 -18.36 -11.71 22.89
C ALA A 195 -19.47 -12.30 23.78
N ALA A 196 -20.29 -11.44 24.40
CA ALA A 196 -21.43 -11.87 25.20
C ALA A 196 -22.51 -12.61 24.38
N GLN A 197 -22.60 -12.32 23.07
CA GLN A 197 -23.57 -12.90 22.15
C GLN A 197 -22.99 -14.06 21.33
N ALA A 198 -21.66 -14.19 21.26
CA ALA A 198 -20.99 -15.21 20.48
C ALA A 198 -21.39 -16.62 20.93
N PRO A 199 -21.79 -17.53 20.02
CA PRO A 199 -22.27 -18.87 20.36
C PRO A 199 -21.13 -19.80 20.78
N HIS A 200 -19.96 -19.68 20.16
CA HIS A 200 -18.82 -20.59 20.36
C HIS A 200 -17.83 -20.07 21.41
N SER A 201 -17.26 -20.97 22.22
CA SER A 201 -16.34 -20.61 23.31
C SER A 201 -15.01 -20.04 22.82
N GLU A 202 -14.50 -20.53 21.69
CA GLU A 202 -13.24 -20.04 21.10
C GLU A 202 -13.39 -18.63 20.55
N GLU A 203 -14.44 -18.38 19.77
CA GLU A 203 -14.81 -17.06 19.26
C GLU A 203 -15.02 -16.06 20.40
N ARG A 204 -15.81 -16.45 21.41
CA ARG A 204 -16.04 -15.64 22.62
C ARG A 204 -14.73 -15.26 23.31
N SER A 205 -13.85 -16.22 23.51
CA SER A 205 -12.55 -15.99 24.17
C SER A 205 -11.67 -15.06 23.34
N ARG A 206 -11.70 -15.18 22.01
CA ARG A 206 -10.94 -14.34 21.10
C ARG A 206 -11.45 -12.90 21.06
N LEU A 207 -12.76 -12.70 20.99
CA LEU A 207 -13.39 -11.38 21.09
C LEU A 207 -13.12 -10.72 22.44
N GLN A 208 -13.14 -11.48 23.54
CA GLN A 208 -12.75 -10.99 24.87
C GLN A 208 -11.31 -10.50 24.90
N ASN A 209 -10.37 -11.28 24.34
CA ASN A 209 -8.98 -10.87 24.25
C ASN A 209 -8.80 -9.58 23.45
N PHE A 210 -9.47 -9.43 22.31
CA PHE A 210 -9.43 -8.19 21.53
C PHE A 210 -10.07 -7.01 22.26
N ALA A 211 -11.15 -7.23 23.01
CA ALA A 211 -11.77 -6.18 23.82
C ALA A 211 -10.84 -5.70 24.95
N GLU A 212 -10.14 -6.62 25.61
CA GLU A 212 -9.14 -6.27 26.63
C GLU A 212 -7.94 -5.54 26.03
N GLU A 213 -7.45 -5.98 24.88
CA GLU A 213 -6.34 -5.34 24.16
C GLU A 213 -6.71 -3.90 23.76
N ALA A 214 -7.88 -3.70 23.15
CA ALA A 214 -8.40 -2.37 22.80
C ALA A 214 -8.52 -1.45 24.03
N ARG A 215 -8.99 -1.98 25.16
CA ARG A 215 -9.08 -1.21 26.41
C ARG A 215 -7.70 -0.80 26.93
N ARG A 216 -6.71 -1.69 26.89
CA ARG A 216 -5.33 -1.36 27.29
C ARG A 216 -4.73 -0.28 26.39
N HIS A 217 -4.92 -0.38 25.07
CA HIS A 217 -4.48 0.65 24.13
C HIS A 217 -5.13 2.00 24.43
N ALA A 218 -6.42 2.02 24.77
CA ALA A 218 -7.06 3.27 25.16
C ALA A 218 -6.44 3.88 26.42
N GLU A 219 -6.20 3.08 27.46
CA GLU A 219 -5.56 3.54 28.71
C GLU A 219 -4.11 4.02 28.46
N GLU A 220 -3.39 3.37 27.56
CA GLU A 220 -2.05 3.80 27.13
C GLU A 220 -2.09 5.11 26.35
N LEU A 221 -3.03 5.27 25.40
CA LEU A 221 -3.22 6.50 24.62
C LEU A 221 -3.71 7.67 25.47
N GLU A 222 -4.33 7.43 26.61
CA GLU A 222 -4.64 8.51 27.58
C GLU A 222 -3.41 8.97 28.35
N ARG A 223 -2.49 8.06 28.66
CA ARG A 223 -1.22 8.40 29.34
C ARG A 223 -0.21 9.01 28.39
N PHE A 224 -0.15 8.50 27.17
CA PHE A 224 0.77 8.90 26.11
C PHE A 224 -0.03 9.18 24.85
N PRO A 225 -0.61 10.39 24.74
CA PRO A 225 -1.42 10.77 23.59
C PRO A 225 -0.63 10.69 22.30
N LEU A 226 -1.21 10.00 21.32
CA LEU A 226 -0.69 9.91 19.97
C LEU A 226 -1.58 10.74 19.04
N SER A 227 -0.98 11.66 18.28
CA SER A 227 -1.70 12.39 17.25
C SER A 227 -1.99 11.43 16.09
N VAL A 228 -3.26 11.12 15.87
CA VAL A 228 -3.70 10.29 14.75
C VAL A 228 -4.44 11.15 13.72
N PRO A 229 -3.94 11.26 12.48
CA PRO A 229 -4.60 12.06 11.46
C PRO A 229 -5.89 11.38 10.97
N GLY A 230 -6.91 12.17 10.65
CA GLY A 230 -8.13 11.71 10.00
C GLY A 230 -9.38 12.50 10.36
N PRO A 231 -10.43 12.43 9.53
CA PRO A 231 -11.70 13.12 9.78
C PRO A 231 -12.40 12.53 11.02
N ALA A 232 -13.34 13.29 11.61
CA ALA A 232 -14.11 12.80 12.74
C ALA A 232 -14.87 11.50 12.38
N ALA A 233 -14.91 10.55 13.33
CA ALA A 233 -15.64 9.30 13.12
C ALA A 233 -17.14 9.59 12.95
N THR A 234 -17.77 8.99 11.93
CA THR A 234 -19.22 9.10 11.75
C THR A 234 -19.94 8.26 12.81
N ARG A 235 -21.16 8.66 13.21
CA ARG A 235 -21.97 7.88 14.17
C ARG A 235 -22.17 6.43 13.72
N SER A 236 -22.44 6.21 12.44
CA SER A 236 -22.58 4.86 11.87
C SER A 236 -21.30 4.02 12.07
N ALA A 237 -20.12 4.58 11.79
CA ALA A 237 -18.86 3.88 12.00
C ALA A 237 -18.55 3.63 13.48
N LEU A 238 -19.05 4.46 14.41
CA LEU A 238 -18.87 4.26 15.86
C LEU A 238 -19.73 3.15 16.43
N ASP A 239 -20.77 2.71 15.71
CA ASP A 239 -21.71 1.67 16.14
C ASP A 239 -21.43 0.32 15.45
N ASP A 240 -20.58 0.30 14.42
CA ASP A 240 -20.16 -0.89 13.69
C ASP A 240 -18.74 -1.32 14.09
N THR A 241 -18.61 -2.55 14.59
CA THR A 241 -17.33 -3.11 15.05
C THR A 241 -16.28 -3.18 13.94
N LEU A 242 -16.67 -3.61 12.75
CA LEU A 242 -15.75 -3.78 11.63
C LEU A 242 -15.31 -2.43 11.09
N ALA A 243 -16.25 -1.52 10.86
CA ALA A 243 -15.95 -0.18 10.38
C ALA A 243 -15.06 0.60 11.36
N LEU A 244 -15.29 0.46 12.67
CA LEU A 244 -14.45 1.10 13.69
C LEU A 244 -13.05 0.49 13.75
N ALA A 245 -12.93 -0.84 13.62
CA ALA A 245 -11.63 -1.51 13.56
C ALA A 245 -10.83 -1.11 12.31
N GLU A 246 -11.50 -0.95 11.17
CA GLU A 246 -10.91 -0.42 9.94
C GLU A 246 -10.42 1.01 10.12
N LEU A 247 -11.26 1.89 10.66
CA LEU A 247 -10.91 3.28 10.93
C LEU A 247 -9.67 3.40 11.82
N LEU A 248 -9.61 2.65 12.93
CA LEU A 248 -8.47 2.66 13.84
C LEU A 248 -7.19 2.15 13.15
N THR A 249 -7.31 1.09 12.35
CA THR A 249 -6.19 0.55 11.56
C THR A 249 -5.63 1.61 10.62
N ASP A 250 -6.50 2.27 9.85
CA ASP A 250 -6.10 3.33 8.92
C ASP A 250 -5.46 4.51 9.64
N ARG A 251 -6.02 4.92 10.78
CA ARG A 251 -5.49 6.04 11.58
C ARG A 251 -4.11 5.76 12.18
N TYR A 252 -3.85 4.56 12.69
CA TYR A 252 -2.52 4.22 13.21
C TYR A 252 -1.48 4.08 12.11
N LEU A 253 -1.86 3.53 10.94
CA LEU A 253 -1.00 3.50 9.77
C LEU A 253 -0.65 4.92 9.31
N ALA A 254 -1.65 5.81 9.22
CA ALA A 254 -1.43 7.19 8.83
C ALA A 254 -0.61 7.98 9.88
N ALA A 255 -0.76 7.67 11.17
CA ALA A 255 0.07 8.23 12.23
C ALA A 255 1.53 7.81 12.06
N GLY A 256 1.80 6.51 11.90
CA GLY A 256 3.16 6.00 11.66
C GLY A 256 3.83 6.58 10.41
N ASP A 257 3.05 7.03 9.43
CA ASP A 257 3.55 7.69 8.22
C ASP A 257 3.96 9.17 8.43
N SER A 258 3.51 9.82 9.51
CA SER A 258 3.63 11.27 9.70
C SER A 258 4.46 11.68 10.93
N LEU A 259 4.55 10.79 11.91
CA LEU A 259 5.27 11.03 13.16
C LEU A 259 6.78 11.02 12.94
N ARG A 260 7.46 11.96 13.61
CA ARG A 260 8.92 12.12 13.55
C ARG A 260 9.62 11.77 14.86
N ASP A 261 8.89 11.73 15.96
CA ASP A 261 9.40 11.26 17.24
C ASP A 261 9.47 9.72 17.23
N GLU A 262 10.63 9.18 17.60
CA GLU A 262 10.90 7.74 17.55
C GLU A 262 9.97 6.94 18.46
N LYS A 263 9.62 7.48 19.65
CA LYS A 263 8.77 6.78 20.60
C LYS A 263 7.31 6.80 20.16
N GLU A 264 6.85 7.93 19.62
CA GLU A 264 5.51 8.03 19.04
C GLU A 264 5.38 7.12 17.80
N LEU A 265 6.42 7.03 16.97
CA LEU A 265 6.46 6.13 15.82
C LEU A 265 6.40 4.65 16.25
N GLU A 266 7.22 4.25 17.22
CA GLU A 266 7.22 2.88 17.76
C GLU A 266 5.84 2.52 18.33
N GLN A 267 5.22 3.45 19.07
CA GLN A 267 3.86 3.29 19.60
C GLN A 267 2.83 3.16 18.47
N ALA A 268 2.89 4.00 17.44
CA ALA A 268 1.98 3.96 16.29
C ALA A 268 2.10 2.63 15.51
N GLN A 269 3.33 2.16 15.28
CA GLN A 269 3.60 0.89 14.60
C GLN A 269 3.10 -0.31 15.40
N MET A 270 3.31 -0.30 16.73
CA MET A 270 2.79 -1.32 17.63
C MET A 270 1.25 -1.38 17.55
N LEU A 271 0.59 -0.23 17.67
CA LEU A 271 -0.87 -0.13 17.59
C LEU A 271 -1.40 -0.56 16.21
N ALA A 272 -0.74 -0.16 15.12
CA ALA A 272 -1.09 -0.56 13.76
C ALA A 272 -0.98 -2.09 13.57
N GLY A 273 0.12 -2.71 14.04
CA GLY A 273 0.31 -4.15 13.94
C GLY A 273 -0.80 -4.95 14.65
N ARG A 274 -1.20 -4.50 15.84
CA ARG A 274 -2.31 -5.09 16.60
C ARG A 274 -3.66 -4.88 15.90
N ALA A 275 -3.91 -3.67 15.41
CA ALA A 275 -5.14 -3.33 14.71
C ALA A 275 -5.31 -4.15 13.42
N ILE A 276 -4.23 -4.36 12.65
CA ILE A 276 -4.22 -5.22 11.46
C ILE A 276 -4.56 -6.66 11.82
N ALA A 277 -3.92 -7.23 12.85
CA ALA A 277 -4.16 -8.61 13.27
C ALA A 277 -5.63 -8.83 13.69
N ARG A 278 -6.19 -7.88 14.44
CA ARG A 278 -7.61 -7.85 14.82
C ARG A 278 -8.52 -7.75 13.59
N LEU A 279 -8.27 -6.80 12.70
CA LEU A 279 -9.07 -6.58 11.49
C LEU A 279 -9.06 -7.78 10.54
N ALA A 280 -7.89 -8.39 10.35
CA ALA A 280 -7.75 -9.60 9.54
C ALA A 280 -8.64 -10.73 10.07
N TRP A 281 -8.64 -10.94 11.39
CA TRP A 281 -9.49 -11.95 12.02
C TRP A 281 -10.98 -11.63 11.89
N LEU A 282 -11.40 -10.38 12.17
CA LEU A 282 -12.79 -9.96 12.03
C LEU A 282 -13.33 -10.14 10.60
N ARG A 283 -12.48 -9.96 9.57
CA ARG A 283 -12.87 -10.14 8.16
C ARG A 283 -12.87 -11.59 7.69
N ALA A 284 -11.93 -12.40 8.20
CA ALA A 284 -11.72 -13.78 7.73
C ALA A 284 -12.64 -14.78 8.42
N ASP A 285 -12.82 -14.64 9.74
CA ASP A 285 -13.39 -15.68 10.59
C ASP A 285 -14.79 -15.32 11.16
N LEU A 286 -15.28 -14.10 10.91
CA LEU A 286 -16.61 -13.62 11.31
C LEU A 286 -17.48 -13.26 10.08
N PRO A 287 -18.05 -14.27 9.38
CA PRO A 287 -18.78 -14.05 8.14
C PRO A 287 -20.07 -13.22 8.29
N GLU A 288 -20.60 -13.07 9.51
CA GLU A 288 -21.82 -12.28 9.79
C GLU A 288 -21.62 -10.77 9.55
N LEU A 289 -20.37 -10.28 9.56
CA LEU A 289 -20.02 -8.88 9.28
C LEU A 289 -19.78 -8.60 7.77
N ARG A 290 -19.88 -9.61 6.90
CA ARG A 290 -19.67 -9.47 5.45
C ARG A 290 -20.93 -9.07 4.67
N ARG A 291 -22.00 -8.64 5.35
CA ARG A 291 -23.25 -8.18 4.73
C ARG A 291 -23.51 -6.72 5.09
N ASP A 292 -23.10 -5.84 4.19
CA ASP A 292 -23.96 -4.86 3.50
C ASP A 292 -23.18 -4.24 2.33
#